data_AF-A0A958TLL7-F1
#
_entry.id   AF-A0A958TLL7-F1
#
_cell.length_a   1.000
_cell.length_b   1.000
_cell.length_c   1.000
_cell.angle_alpha   90.00
_cell.angle_beta   90.00
_cell.angle_gamma   90.00
#
_symmetry.space_group_name_H-M   'P 1'
#
loop_
_entity.id
_entity.type
_entity.pdbx_description
1 polymer ?
#
loop_
_entity_poly.entity_id
_entity_poly.type
_entity_poly.pdbx_seq_one_letter_code
_entity_poly.pdbx_strand_id
1 'polypeptide(L)'
;LALNTVNSTNQIIETKAASLAVKNKWLNKHIIALHEKYALGFACIILFFVGAPLGALIRKGGIGLPLVIAILLFLTYHFIGIFVKNSSQDGTVSPVLATWLSTLIMLPLSIYLTSRATKDRGLFEFGNFMDPIKKFLKIQPKLLYDAEGNVINFNSFETSKNEQLIDVIKNYRAYDYDIISKSVAFNTLTERGVTLDDMQQQGLIIEEDFRSAKKVSEDCMDYSRFAVVFYCIGIILLVLHFVFKNNKLPEVAEASRDLSIISLLVYLLYFVVTNIQIKLFYKKLNLKVKQVSILLMVLGFPFYAVAHFFLKNKIKEDLDASILENVK
;
A
#
# COMPACT_ATOMS: atom_id res chain seq x y z
N LEU A 1 39.18 -5.69 -63.67
CA LEU A 1 40.02 -4.99 -62.68
C LEU A 1 39.26 -3.84 -61.98
N ALA A 2 38.72 -2.87 -62.72
CA ALA A 2 38.02 -1.70 -62.17
C ALA A 2 36.83 -2.05 -61.23
N LEU A 3 35.98 -3.03 -61.60
CA LEU A 3 34.85 -3.48 -60.77
C LEU A 3 35.27 -4.00 -59.39
N ASN A 4 36.36 -4.76 -59.33
CA ASN A 4 36.88 -5.28 -58.06
C ASN A 4 37.45 -4.15 -57.18
N THR A 5 38.06 -3.13 -57.80
CA THR A 5 38.53 -1.92 -57.10
C THR A 5 37.37 -1.09 -56.54
N VAL A 6 36.26 -0.98 -57.28
CA VAL A 6 35.05 -0.30 -56.79
C VAL A 6 34.44 -1.05 -55.61
N ASN A 7 34.31 -2.38 -55.70
CA ASN A 7 33.76 -3.20 -54.63
C ASN A 7 34.62 -3.18 -53.36
N SER A 8 35.95 -3.24 -53.50
CA SER A 8 36.84 -3.14 -52.33
C SER A 8 36.81 -1.74 -51.69
N THR A 9 36.70 -0.68 -52.51
CA THR A 9 36.56 0.69 -52.00
C THR A 9 35.24 0.87 -51.24
N ASN A 10 34.13 0.33 -51.75
CA ASN A 10 32.84 0.36 -51.04
C ASN A 10 32.91 -0.38 -49.70
N GLN A 11 33.53 -1.56 -49.67
CA GLN A 11 33.74 -2.32 -48.43
C GLN A 11 34.61 -1.54 -47.42
N ILE A 12 35.63 -0.82 -47.88
CA ILE A 12 36.43 0.07 -47.02
C ILE A 12 35.58 1.21 -46.47
N ILE A 13 34.71 1.83 -47.29
CA ILE A 13 33.82 2.90 -46.84
C ILE A 13 32.84 2.38 -45.79
N GLU A 14 32.20 1.23 -46.00
CA GLU A 14 31.27 0.61 -45.05
C GLU A 14 31.95 0.27 -43.72
N THR A 15 33.13 -0.35 -43.77
CA THR A 15 33.90 -0.69 -42.56
C THR A 15 34.38 0.56 -41.80
N LYS A 16 34.77 1.62 -42.50
CA LYS A 16 35.11 2.91 -41.88
C LYS A 16 33.89 3.59 -41.26
N ALA A 17 32.74 3.57 -41.93
CA ALA A 17 31.49 4.11 -41.40
C ALA A 17 31.06 3.38 -40.12
N ALA A 18 31.10 2.04 -40.11
CA ALA A 18 30.82 1.23 -38.92
C ALA A 18 31.81 1.52 -37.77
N SER A 19 33.11 1.65 -38.08
CA SER A 19 34.14 2.01 -37.09
C SER A 19 33.91 3.39 -36.47
N LEU A 20 33.51 4.38 -37.28
CA LEU A 20 33.19 5.73 -36.80
C LEU A 20 31.95 5.74 -35.90
N ALA A 21 30.90 4.97 -36.24
CA ALA A 21 29.72 4.85 -35.40
C ALA A 21 30.07 4.28 -34.00
N VAL A 22 30.94 3.26 -33.95
CA VAL A 22 31.42 2.70 -32.67
C VAL A 22 32.22 3.73 -31.88
N LYS A 23 33.14 4.46 -32.51
CA LYS A 23 33.91 5.54 -31.84
C LYS A 23 32.99 6.64 -31.30
N ASN A 24 31.96 7.03 -32.05
CA ASN A 24 31.00 8.03 -31.62
C ASN A 24 30.19 7.57 -30.40
N LYS A 25 29.79 6.28 -30.36
CA LYS A 25 29.14 5.68 -29.18
C LYS A 25 30.05 5.70 -27.95
N TRP A 26 31.35 5.43 -28.11
CA TRP A 26 32.32 5.56 -27.01
C TRP A 26 32.47 7.01 -26.53
N LEU A 27 32.53 7.98 -27.44
CA LEU A 27 32.61 9.40 -27.10
C LEU A 27 31.36 9.82 -26.31
N ASN A 28 30.17 9.46 -26.79
CA ASN A 28 28.90 9.74 -26.09
C ASN A 28 28.90 9.16 -24.67
N LYS A 29 29.40 7.92 -24.47
CA LYS A 29 29.51 7.33 -23.12
C LYS A 29 30.41 8.15 -22.19
N HIS A 30 31.52 8.70 -22.70
CA HIS A 30 32.42 9.53 -21.88
C HIS A 30 31.75 10.84 -21.47
N ILE A 31 31.05 11.50 -22.40
CA ILE A 31 30.28 12.72 -22.11
C ILE A 31 29.20 12.43 -21.05
N ILE A 32 28.44 11.35 -21.22
CA ILE A 32 27.41 10.93 -20.26
C ILE A 32 28.01 10.72 -18.88
N ALA A 33 29.10 9.95 -18.78
CA ALA A 33 29.74 9.65 -17.50
C ALA A 33 30.26 10.90 -16.78
N LEU A 34 30.72 11.91 -17.53
CA LEU A 34 31.12 13.20 -16.96
C LEU A 34 29.92 13.96 -16.42
N HIS A 35 28.89 14.18 -17.24
CA HIS A 35 27.71 14.94 -16.85
C HIS A 35 26.89 14.26 -15.75
N GLU A 36 26.91 12.93 -15.69
CA GLU A 36 26.17 12.16 -14.68
C GLU A 36 26.67 12.45 -13.27
N LYS A 37 27.99 12.61 -13.09
CA LYS A 37 28.56 12.95 -11.78
C LYS A 37 28.04 14.30 -11.28
N TYR A 38 27.94 15.29 -12.18
CA TYR A 38 27.39 16.61 -11.85
C TYR A 38 25.88 16.55 -11.64
N ALA A 39 25.15 15.90 -12.55
CA ALA A 39 23.70 15.78 -12.48
C ALA A 39 23.25 15.04 -11.21
N LEU A 40 24.00 14.03 -10.76
CA LEU A 40 23.73 13.32 -9.51
C LEU A 40 23.85 14.23 -8.28
N GLY A 41 24.90 15.07 -8.22
CA GLY A 41 25.05 16.05 -7.14
C GLY A 41 23.89 17.05 -7.08
N PHE A 42 23.48 17.59 -8.23
CA PHE A 42 22.29 18.45 -8.31
C PHE A 42 20.99 17.71 -7.98
N ALA A 43 20.87 16.46 -8.41
CA ALA A 43 19.69 15.63 -8.13
C ALA A 43 19.51 15.41 -6.63
N CYS A 44 20.58 15.20 -5.85
CA CYS A 44 20.49 15.08 -4.39
C CYS A 44 19.82 16.31 -3.75
N ILE A 45 20.22 17.52 -4.17
CA ILE A 45 19.64 18.78 -3.67
C ILE A 45 18.16 18.88 -4.07
N ILE A 46 17.84 18.62 -5.35
CA ILE A 46 16.47 18.74 -5.86
C ILE A 46 15.54 17.72 -5.19
N LEU A 47 15.99 16.46 -5.04
CA LEU A 47 15.23 15.39 -4.39
C LEU A 47 15.05 15.63 -2.89
N PHE A 48 16.01 16.25 -2.21
CA PHE A 48 15.84 16.71 -0.84
C PHE A 48 14.67 17.71 -0.73
N PHE A 49 14.61 18.69 -1.63
CA PHE A 49 13.50 19.63 -1.71
C PHE A 49 12.19 19.03 -2.24
N VAL A 50 12.19 17.81 -2.76
CA VAL A 50 10.96 17.06 -3.02
C VAL A 50 10.51 16.32 -1.75
N GLY A 51 11.44 15.63 -1.09
CA GLY A 51 11.17 14.81 0.09
C GLY A 51 10.77 15.61 1.33
N ALA A 52 11.47 16.70 1.63
CA ALA A 52 11.20 17.56 2.78
C ALA A 52 9.76 18.12 2.80
N PRO A 53 9.25 18.77 1.72
CA PRO A 53 7.87 19.23 1.69
C PRO A 53 6.87 18.09 1.61
N LEU A 54 7.17 16.94 0.98
CA LEU A 54 6.25 15.79 0.98
C LEU A 54 5.98 15.25 2.39
N GLY A 55 7.04 15.15 3.22
CA GLY A 55 6.92 14.76 4.62
C GLY A 55 6.10 15.76 5.45
N ALA A 56 6.29 17.07 5.21
CA ALA A 56 5.55 18.12 5.91
C ALA A 56 4.09 18.28 5.41
N LEU A 57 3.84 18.10 4.11
CA LEU A 57 2.53 18.30 3.47
C LEU A 57 1.54 17.18 3.79
N ILE A 58 1.98 15.94 3.92
CA ILE A 58 1.11 14.77 4.13
C ILE A 58 1.06 14.43 5.61
N ARG A 59 0.31 15.25 6.39
CA ARG A 59 0.13 15.09 7.84
C ARG A 59 -0.92 14.03 8.25
N LYS A 60 -1.79 13.59 7.33
CA LYS A 60 -2.99 12.76 7.64
C LYS A 60 -2.90 11.26 7.30
N GLY A 61 -1.70 10.69 7.27
CA GLY A 61 -1.47 9.25 7.24
C GLY A 61 -0.24 8.95 8.09
N GLY A 62 -0.16 7.76 8.70
CA GLY A 62 1.03 7.38 9.48
C GLY A 62 2.33 7.54 8.68
N ILE A 63 3.48 7.39 9.36
CA ILE A 63 4.83 7.65 8.83
C ILE A 63 5.11 6.97 7.46
N GLY A 64 4.41 5.87 7.15
CA GLY A 64 4.58 5.11 5.91
C GLY A 64 4.04 5.75 4.62
N LEU A 65 2.98 6.57 4.66
CA LEU A 65 2.39 7.10 3.41
C LEU A 65 3.32 8.12 2.70
N PRO A 66 3.90 9.12 3.39
CA PRO A 66 4.88 10.02 2.78
C PRO A 66 6.11 9.26 2.26
N LEU A 67 6.54 8.21 2.98
CA LEU A 67 7.67 7.38 2.59
C LEU A 67 7.40 6.64 1.27
N VAL A 68 6.24 6.00 1.11
CA VAL A 68 5.88 5.27 -0.12
C VAL A 68 5.82 6.23 -1.32
N ILE A 69 5.22 7.41 -1.16
CA ILE A 69 5.13 8.41 -2.24
C ILE A 69 6.52 8.93 -2.62
N ALA A 70 7.40 9.17 -1.65
CA ALA A 70 8.78 9.58 -1.89
C ALA A 70 9.56 8.51 -2.68
N ILE A 71 9.41 7.23 -2.31
CA ILE A 71 10.04 6.11 -3.04
C ILE A 71 9.52 6.03 -4.47
N LEU A 72 8.20 6.18 -4.68
CA LEU A 72 7.61 6.13 -6.02
C LEU A 72 8.16 7.24 -6.92
N LEU A 73 8.21 8.48 -6.42
CA LEU A 73 8.79 9.61 -7.15
C LEU A 73 10.28 9.41 -7.45
N PHE A 74 11.05 8.86 -6.51
CA PHE A 74 12.45 8.50 -6.72
C PHE A 74 12.61 7.45 -7.83
N LEU A 75 11.78 6.40 -7.83
CA LEU A 75 11.79 5.39 -8.88
C LEU A 75 11.42 5.98 -10.24
N THR A 76 10.42 6.86 -10.31
CA THR A 76 10.05 7.56 -11.55
C THR A 76 11.21 8.40 -12.09
N TYR A 77 11.87 9.19 -11.23
CA TYR A 77 13.10 9.90 -11.59
C TYR A 77 14.17 8.95 -12.15
N HIS A 78 14.38 7.81 -11.48
CA HIS A 78 15.40 6.86 -11.87
C HIS A 78 15.09 6.19 -13.22
N PHE A 79 13.85 5.75 -13.44
CA PHE A 79 13.45 5.09 -14.69
C PHE A 79 13.50 6.04 -15.88
N ILE A 80 13.03 7.28 -15.74
CA ILE A 80 13.15 8.30 -16.79
C ILE A 80 14.63 8.53 -17.11
N GLY A 81 15.49 8.63 -16.09
CA GLY A 81 16.93 8.77 -16.27
C GLY A 81 17.55 7.61 -17.05
N ILE A 82 17.25 6.36 -16.70
CA ILE A 82 17.74 5.18 -17.43
C ILE A 82 17.25 5.19 -18.88
N PHE A 83 15.96 5.44 -19.10
CA PHE A 83 15.35 5.40 -20.43
C PHE A 83 16.00 6.40 -21.39
N VAL A 84 16.14 7.65 -20.97
CA VAL A 84 16.71 8.72 -21.78
C VAL A 84 18.21 8.50 -21.99
N LYS A 85 18.92 8.01 -20.97
CA LYS A 85 20.35 7.67 -21.07
C LYS A 85 20.59 6.54 -22.08
N ASN A 86 19.79 5.48 -22.04
CA ASN A 86 19.88 4.38 -23.01
C ASN A 86 19.62 4.88 -24.44
N SER A 87 18.63 5.75 -24.63
CA SER A 87 18.33 6.36 -25.94
C SER A 87 19.49 7.23 -26.47
N SER A 88 20.22 7.92 -25.60
CA SER A 88 21.37 8.75 -26.01
C SER A 88 22.62 7.95 -26.42
N GLN A 89 22.75 6.71 -25.96
CA GLN A 89 23.90 5.86 -26.32
C GLN A 89 23.87 5.45 -27.81
N ASP A 90 22.69 5.44 -28.42
CA ASP A 90 22.50 5.11 -29.84
C ASP A 90 22.50 6.36 -30.74
N GLY A 91 22.73 7.55 -30.15
CA GLY A 91 22.88 8.81 -30.89
C GLY A 91 21.58 9.56 -31.19
N THR A 92 20.43 9.03 -30.75
CA THR A 92 19.10 9.64 -31.00
C THR A 92 18.88 10.94 -30.24
N VAL A 93 19.48 11.08 -29.06
CA VAL A 93 19.33 12.23 -28.17
C VAL A 93 20.71 12.73 -27.74
N SER A 94 20.88 14.05 -27.63
CA SER A 94 22.17 14.61 -27.20
C SER A 94 22.57 14.05 -25.82
N PRO A 95 23.81 13.56 -25.65
CA PRO A 95 24.22 12.88 -24.41
C PRO A 95 24.20 13.78 -23.18
N VAL A 96 24.44 15.09 -23.38
CA VAL A 96 24.35 16.11 -22.33
C VAL A 96 22.91 16.28 -21.87
N LEU A 97 21.98 16.61 -22.78
CA LEU A 97 20.58 16.81 -22.41
C LEU A 97 19.97 15.54 -21.81
N ALA A 98 20.31 14.38 -22.37
CA ALA A 98 19.83 13.10 -21.88
C ALA A 98 20.16 12.85 -20.40
N THR A 99 21.36 13.26 -19.98
CA THR A 99 21.84 13.07 -18.61
C THR A 99 21.18 14.05 -17.62
N TRP A 100 20.82 15.25 -18.09
CA TRP A 100 20.20 16.29 -17.26
C TRP A 100 18.67 16.28 -17.30
N LEU A 101 18.05 15.60 -18.26
CA LEU A 101 16.60 15.68 -18.49
C LEU A 101 15.78 15.26 -17.27
N SER A 102 16.15 14.16 -16.61
CA SER A 102 15.42 13.70 -15.42
C SER A 102 15.50 14.71 -14.27
N THR A 103 16.67 15.32 -14.06
CA THR A 103 16.91 16.36 -13.06
C THR A 103 16.13 17.64 -13.39
N LEU A 104 16.10 18.05 -14.66
CA LEU A 104 15.36 19.21 -15.13
C LEU A 104 13.84 19.02 -15.04
N ILE A 105 13.33 17.80 -15.18
CA ILE A 105 11.91 17.49 -14.95
C ILE A 105 11.56 17.56 -13.46
N MET A 106 12.46 17.09 -12.58
CA MET A 106 12.25 17.12 -11.14
C MET A 106 12.39 18.52 -10.53
N LEU A 107 13.14 19.42 -11.15
CA LEU A 107 13.35 20.80 -10.69
C LEU A 107 12.05 21.63 -10.56
N PRO A 108 11.20 21.78 -11.60
CA PRO A 108 9.95 22.53 -11.48
C PRO A 108 8.98 21.85 -10.49
N LEU A 109 8.99 20.52 -10.43
CA LEU A 109 8.20 19.78 -9.44
C LEU A 109 8.65 20.13 -8.01
N SER A 110 9.96 20.11 -7.76
CA SER A 110 10.56 20.45 -6.46
C SER A 110 10.20 21.87 -6.01
N ILE A 111 10.30 22.85 -6.91
CA ILE A 111 9.92 24.24 -6.65
C ILE A 111 8.42 24.35 -6.36
N TYR A 112 7.59 23.68 -7.16
CA TYR A 112 6.14 23.67 -6.99
C TYR A 112 5.73 23.09 -5.63
N LEU A 113 6.28 21.93 -5.25
CA LEU A 113 5.98 21.27 -3.98
C LEU A 113 6.46 22.10 -2.79
N THR A 114 7.67 22.67 -2.87
CA THR A 114 8.22 23.53 -1.83
C THR A 114 7.37 24.79 -1.64
N SER A 115 7.02 25.49 -2.73
CA SER A 115 6.15 26.68 -2.70
C SER A 115 4.79 26.38 -2.07
N ARG A 116 4.27 25.17 -2.32
CA ARG A 116 2.98 24.73 -1.80
C ARG A 116 3.05 24.37 -0.31
N ALA A 117 4.13 23.72 0.13
CA ALA A 117 4.41 23.46 1.54
C ALA A 117 4.52 24.75 2.35
N THR A 118 5.24 25.76 1.84
CA THR A 118 5.38 27.05 2.53
C THR A 118 4.06 27.81 2.64
N LYS A 119 3.10 27.57 1.74
CA LYS A 119 1.76 28.19 1.76
C LYS A 119 0.75 27.41 2.60
N ASP A 120 1.17 26.38 3.34
CA ASP A 120 0.33 25.45 4.11
C ASP A 120 -0.82 24.80 3.31
N ARG A 121 -0.71 24.80 1.97
CA ARG A 121 -1.72 24.19 1.10
C ARG A 121 -1.37 22.72 0.94
N GLY A 122 -2.11 21.82 1.59
CA GLY A 122 -1.93 20.37 1.39
C GLY A 122 -1.82 20.00 -0.10
N LEU A 123 -0.88 19.12 -0.46
CA LEU A 123 -0.53 18.71 -1.84
C LEU A 123 -1.73 18.14 -2.62
N PHE A 124 -2.60 17.50 -1.86
CA PHE A 124 -3.95 17.14 -2.22
C PHE A 124 -4.72 17.35 -0.93
N GLU A 125 -5.85 18.05 -0.97
CA GLU A 125 -6.90 17.74 -0.01
C GLU A 125 -7.29 16.28 -0.31
N PHE A 126 -6.58 15.33 0.27
CA PHE A 126 -6.84 13.89 0.10
C PHE A 126 -8.24 13.51 0.64
N GLY A 127 -8.99 14.46 1.23
CA GLY A 127 -10.45 14.37 1.31
C GLY A 127 -11.04 14.07 -0.07
N ASN A 128 -10.71 14.88 -1.08
CA ASN A 128 -11.34 14.85 -2.40
C ASN A 128 -10.73 13.85 -3.40
N PHE A 129 -9.53 13.28 -3.15
CA PHE A 129 -9.02 12.18 -4.00
C PHE A 129 -9.59 10.83 -3.54
N MET A 130 -9.85 10.70 -2.23
CA MET A 130 -10.58 9.57 -1.70
C MET A 130 -12.07 9.70 -1.99
N ASP A 131 -12.65 10.89 -2.22
CA ASP A 131 -14.09 11.03 -2.50
C ASP A 131 -14.58 10.36 -3.78
N PRO A 132 -13.94 10.45 -4.96
CA PRO A 132 -14.36 9.69 -6.13
C PRO A 132 -14.14 8.19 -5.92
N ILE A 133 -13.08 7.78 -5.20
CA ILE A 133 -12.81 6.38 -4.86
C ILE A 133 -13.83 5.84 -3.83
N LYS A 134 -14.18 6.62 -2.80
CA LYS A 134 -15.21 6.32 -1.78
C LYS A 134 -16.63 6.39 -2.36
N LYS A 135 -16.87 7.25 -3.35
CA LYS A 135 -18.15 7.36 -4.08
C LYS A 135 -18.29 6.22 -5.10
N PHE A 136 -17.19 5.77 -5.69
CA PHE A 136 -17.11 4.58 -6.53
C PHE A 136 -17.16 3.27 -5.71
N LEU A 137 -16.60 3.25 -4.49
CA LEU A 137 -16.57 2.09 -3.59
C LEU A 137 -17.68 2.07 -2.51
N LYS A 138 -18.47 3.13 -2.33
CA LYS A 138 -19.46 3.30 -1.24
C LYS A 138 -18.92 2.96 0.17
N ILE A 139 -17.65 3.29 0.47
CA ILE A 139 -17.07 3.11 1.81
C ILE A 139 -16.86 4.49 2.42
N GLN A 140 -17.89 5.03 3.06
CA GLN A 140 -17.73 6.13 4.00
C GLN A 140 -17.57 5.52 5.40
N PRO A 141 -16.53 5.86 6.19
CA PRO A 141 -16.68 5.75 7.64
C PRO A 141 -17.81 6.71 8.00
N LYS A 142 -18.92 6.16 8.49
CA LYS A 142 -20.08 6.94 8.93
C LYS A 142 -19.62 7.70 10.19
N LEU A 143 -19.09 8.92 10.03
CA LEU A 143 -18.95 9.85 11.14
C LEU A 143 -20.38 10.24 11.52
N LEU A 144 -20.78 9.86 12.73
CA LEU A 144 -22.13 10.08 13.19
C LEU A 144 -22.22 11.45 13.83
N TYR A 145 -23.22 12.17 13.34
CA TYR A 145 -23.62 13.46 13.84
C TYR A 145 -24.82 13.24 14.73
N ASP A 146 -24.86 13.93 15.88
CA ASP A 146 -26.09 14.03 16.67
C ASP A 146 -27.21 14.72 15.85
N ALA A 147 -28.42 14.79 16.40
CA ALA A 147 -29.55 15.47 15.77
C ALA A 147 -29.29 16.96 15.48
N GLU A 148 -28.22 17.52 16.05
CA GLU A 148 -27.81 18.93 16.01
C GLU A 148 -26.60 19.18 15.08
N GLY A 149 -26.01 18.14 14.50
CA GLY A 149 -24.89 18.25 13.55
C GLY A 149 -23.50 18.26 14.18
N ASN A 150 -23.31 17.82 15.43
CA ASN A 150 -22.00 17.70 16.07
C ASN A 150 -21.43 16.28 15.99
N VAL A 151 -20.10 16.17 15.92
CA VAL A 151 -19.40 14.88 15.95
C VAL A 151 -19.52 14.27 17.34
N ILE A 152 -20.16 13.11 17.45
CA ILE A 152 -20.32 12.39 18.72
C ILE A 152 -18.94 11.92 19.21
N ASN A 153 -18.50 12.39 20.39
CA ASN A 153 -17.18 12.11 20.95
C ASN A 153 -17.30 11.12 22.13
N PHE A 154 -16.92 9.86 21.91
CA PHE A 154 -17.23 8.72 22.80
C PHE A 154 -16.27 8.50 23.98
N ASN A 155 -15.37 9.45 24.27
CA ASN A 155 -14.34 9.32 25.33
C ASN A 155 -14.91 9.12 26.75
N SER A 156 -16.20 9.36 26.97
CA SER A 156 -16.87 9.12 28.25
C SER A 156 -16.93 7.64 28.64
N PHE A 157 -17.06 6.73 27.67
CA PHE A 157 -17.18 5.29 27.93
C PHE A 157 -15.86 4.64 28.39
N GLU A 158 -14.71 5.21 28.03
CA GLU A 158 -13.39 4.72 28.46
C GLU A 158 -13.20 4.84 29.98
N THR A 159 -13.85 5.81 30.62
CA THR A 159 -13.80 6.04 32.07
C THR A 159 -14.94 5.40 32.86
N SER A 160 -15.97 4.87 32.18
CA SER A 160 -17.17 4.29 32.83
C SER A 160 -16.89 2.92 33.44
N LYS A 161 -17.60 2.57 34.53
CA LYS A 161 -17.51 1.22 35.14
C LYS A 161 -18.13 0.15 34.24
N ASN A 162 -17.67 -1.09 34.34
CA ASN A 162 -18.18 -2.20 33.52
C ASN A 162 -19.70 -2.38 33.68
N GLU A 163 -20.24 -2.23 34.89
CA GLU A 163 -21.69 -2.31 35.16
C GLU A 163 -22.49 -1.23 34.42
N GLN A 164 -21.94 -0.01 34.31
CA GLN A 164 -22.57 1.10 33.59
C GLN A 164 -22.57 0.83 32.08
N LEU A 165 -21.51 0.22 31.55
CA LEU A 165 -21.45 -0.17 30.14
C LEU A 165 -22.47 -1.27 29.82
N ILE A 166 -22.66 -2.25 30.72
CA ILE A 166 -23.70 -3.27 30.58
C ILE A 166 -25.10 -2.65 30.58
N ASP A 167 -25.36 -1.70 31.47
CA ASP A 167 -26.65 -1.00 31.54
C ASP A 167 -26.92 -0.16 30.29
N VAL A 168 -25.89 0.52 29.77
CA VAL A 168 -25.97 1.22 28.48
C VAL A 168 -26.30 0.25 27.35
N ILE A 169 -25.71 -0.95 27.31
CA ILE A 169 -26.01 -1.92 26.24
C ILE A 169 -27.47 -2.39 26.28
N LYS A 170 -28.04 -2.59 27.47
CA LYS A 170 -29.44 -3.01 27.67
C LYS A 170 -30.43 -1.89 27.37
N ASN A 171 -30.15 -0.70 27.91
CA ASN A 171 -31.10 0.40 27.99
C ASN A 171 -30.74 1.61 27.11
N TYR A 172 -29.88 1.44 26.09
CA TYR A 172 -29.42 2.55 25.23
C TYR A 172 -30.57 3.41 24.69
N ARG A 173 -31.69 2.80 24.28
CA ARG A 173 -32.88 3.53 23.79
C ARG A 173 -33.61 4.33 24.88
N ALA A 174 -33.56 3.89 26.13
CA ALA A 174 -34.20 4.57 27.26
C ALA A 174 -33.39 5.79 27.71
N TYR A 175 -32.08 5.79 27.46
CA TYR A 175 -31.17 6.89 27.77
C TYR A 175 -30.96 7.88 26.62
N ASP A 176 -31.78 7.79 25.56
CA ASP A 176 -31.63 8.60 24.33
C ASP A 176 -30.23 8.46 23.67
N TYR A 177 -29.54 7.35 23.94
CA TYR A 177 -28.25 7.07 23.32
C TYR A 177 -28.45 6.52 21.91
N ASP A 178 -27.61 6.99 20.99
CA ASP A 178 -27.58 6.48 19.63
C ASP A 178 -27.16 5.00 19.58
N ILE A 179 -27.62 4.31 18.54
CA ILE A 179 -27.34 2.93 18.15
C ILE A 179 -25.84 2.60 18.23
N ILE A 180 -24.97 3.53 17.85
CA ILE A 180 -23.51 3.36 17.89
C ILE A 180 -23.02 3.17 19.34
N SER A 181 -23.62 3.87 20.31
CA SER A 181 -23.21 3.85 21.72
C SER A 181 -23.28 2.44 22.31
N LYS A 182 -24.25 1.63 21.86
CA LYS A 182 -24.34 0.21 22.22
C LYS A 182 -23.14 -0.60 21.73
N SER A 183 -22.75 -0.42 20.47
CA SER A 183 -21.60 -1.11 19.88
C SER A 183 -20.28 -0.69 20.52
N VAL A 184 -20.14 0.61 20.82
CA VAL A 184 -18.96 1.17 21.48
C VAL A 184 -18.84 0.64 22.91
N ALA A 185 -19.92 0.67 23.70
CA ALA A 185 -19.91 0.13 25.06
C ALA A 185 -19.56 -1.37 25.09
N PHE A 186 -20.09 -2.15 24.15
CA PHE A 186 -19.77 -3.57 24.00
C PHE A 186 -18.30 -3.82 23.63
N ASN A 187 -17.76 -3.01 22.71
CA ASN A 187 -16.37 -3.09 22.30
C ASN A 187 -15.43 -2.68 23.42
N THR A 188 -15.74 -1.63 24.19
CA THR A 188 -14.96 -1.22 25.36
C THR A 188 -14.89 -2.35 26.40
N LEU A 189 -15.98 -3.08 26.65
CA LEU A 189 -15.95 -4.24 27.54
C LEU A 189 -15.06 -5.37 26.99
N THR A 190 -15.15 -5.64 25.69
CA THR A 190 -14.30 -6.64 25.03
C THR A 190 -12.82 -6.26 25.09
N GLU A 191 -12.49 -4.98 24.86
CA GLU A 191 -11.11 -4.46 24.95
C GLU A 191 -10.54 -4.53 26.37
N ARG A 192 -11.40 -4.45 27.39
CA ARG A 192 -11.03 -4.65 28.80
C ARG A 192 -10.85 -6.13 29.19
N GLY A 193 -11.02 -7.05 28.24
CA GLY A 193 -10.85 -8.49 28.47
C GLY A 193 -12.03 -9.17 29.15
N VAL A 194 -13.21 -8.53 29.19
CA VAL A 194 -14.44 -9.16 29.70
C VAL A 194 -14.91 -10.19 28.67
N THR A 195 -15.09 -11.45 29.10
CA THR A 195 -15.50 -12.52 28.19
C THR A 195 -16.99 -12.42 27.85
N LEU A 196 -17.42 -13.04 26.74
CA LEU A 196 -18.85 -13.12 26.40
C LEU A 196 -19.67 -13.82 27.51
N ASP A 197 -19.05 -14.74 28.24
CA ASP A 197 -19.68 -15.48 29.33
C ASP A 197 -19.88 -14.59 30.56
N ASP A 198 -18.90 -13.75 30.90
CA ASP A 198 -19.03 -12.76 31.97
C ASP A 198 -20.12 -11.73 31.65
N MET A 199 -20.21 -11.32 30.39
CA MET A 199 -21.27 -10.41 29.90
C MET A 199 -22.66 -11.05 30.04
N GLN A 200 -22.80 -12.34 29.74
CA GLN A 200 -24.05 -13.08 29.94
C GLN A 200 -24.40 -13.23 31.43
N GLN A 201 -23.42 -13.48 32.30
CA GLN A 201 -23.63 -13.53 33.75
C GLN A 201 -24.07 -12.18 34.32
N GLN A 202 -23.61 -11.07 33.73
CA GLN A 202 -24.07 -9.70 34.03
C GLN A 202 -25.43 -9.37 33.39
N GLY A 203 -26.07 -10.36 32.76
CA GLY A 203 -27.45 -10.34 32.29
C GLY A 203 -27.65 -9.81 30.87
N LEU A 204 -26.62 -9.81 30.03
CA LEU A 204 -26.78 -9.60 28.58
C LEU A 204 -27.23 -10.89 27.90
N ILE A 205 -28.16 -10.80 26.95
CA ILE A 205 -28.60 -11.92 26.13
C ILE A 205 -27.85 -11.83 24.80
N ILE A 206 -26.89 -12.72 24.61
CA ILE A 206 -26.08 -12.80 23.38
C ILE A 206 -26.52 -14.03 22.59
N GLU A 207 -26.95 -13.85 21.34
CA GLU A 207 -27.35 -14.95 20.46
C GLU A 207 -26.15 -15.84 20.08
N GLU A 208 -26.36 -17.16 20.02
CA GLU A 208 -25.32 -18.15 19.72
C GLU A 208 -24.69 -17.95 18.33
N ASP A 209 -25.47 -17.49 17.36
CA ASP A 209 -24.96 -17.20 16.02
C ASP A 209 -23.94 -16.06 16.04
N PHE A 210 -24.15 -15.02 16.86
CA PHE A 210 -23.19 -13.94 17.06
C PHE A 210 -21.92 -14.40 17.79
N ARG A 211 -22.05 -15.25 18.83
CA ARG A 211 -20.90 -15.87 19.50
C ARG A 211 -20.06 -16.66 18.50
N SER A 212 -20.70 -17.47 17.67
CA SER A 212 -20.02 -18.26 16.64
C SER A 212 -19.39 -17.37 15.56
N ALA A 213 -20.06 -16.29 15.15
CA ALA A 213 -19.54 -15.32 14.19
C ALA A 213 -18.33 -14.56 14.72
N LYS A 214 -18.33 -14.15 16.00
CA LYS A 214 -17.19 -13.49 16.65
C LYS A 214 -15.97 -14.39 16.63
N LYS A 215 -16.11 -15.66 17.03
CA LYS A 215 -15.01 -16.63 16.99
C LYS A 215 -14.46 -16.84 15.58
N VAL A 216 -15.34 -17.02 14.59
CA VAL A 216 -14.95 -17.17 13.18
C VAL A 216 -14.25 -15.92 12.66
N SER A 217 -14.64 -14.74 13.13
CA SER A 217 -14.00 -13.48 12.77
C SER A 217 -12.56 -13.40 13.33
N GLU A 218 -12.34 -13.85 14.55
CA GLU A 218 -11.01 -13.92 15.19
C GLU A 218 -10.11 -14.91 14.43
N ASP A 219 -10.60 -16.12 14.17
CA ASP A 219 -9.89 -17.14 13.37
C ASP A 219 -9.53 -16.59 11.98
N CYS A 220 -10.47 -15.90 11.32
CA CYS A 220 -10.24 -15.25 10.03
C CYS A 220 -9.12 -14.20 10.09
N MET A 221 -9.06 -13.40 11.17
CA MET A 221 -8.01 -12.40 11.35
C MET A 221 -6.64 -13.05 11.51
N ASP A 222 -6.56 -14.16 12.25
CA ASP A 222 -5.31 -14.87 12.45
C ASP A 222 -4.81 -15.51 11.15
N TYR A 223 -5.67 -16.21 10.41
CA TYR A 223 -5.30 -16.76 9.09
C TYR A 223 -4.84 -15.67 8.12
N SER A 224 -5.52 -14.53 8.11
CA SER A 224 -5.14 -13.41 7.26
C SER A 224 -3.80 -12.79 7.69
N ARG A 225 -3.52 -12.73 9.00
CA ARG A 225 -2.21 -12.29 9.53
C ARG A 225 -1.09 -13.23 9.08
N PHE A 226 -1.29 -14.54 9.20
CA PHE A 226 -0.33 -15.54 8.72
C PHE A 226 -0.08 -15.40 7.21
N ALA A 227 -1.14 -15.24 6.41
CA ALA A 227 -1.01 -15.01 4.98
C ALA A 227 -0.13 -13.78 4.67
N VAL A 228 -0.32 -12.64 5.36
CA VAL A 228 0.54 -11.45 5.16
C VAL A 228 2.00 -11.73 5.53
N VAL A 229 2.24 -12.43 6.63
CA VAL A 229 3.62 -12.76 7.08
C VAL A 229 4.34 -13.61 6.05
N PHE A 230 3.73 -14.71 5.59
CA PHE A 230 4.33 -15.59 4.58
C PHE A 230 4.46 -14.92 3.21
N TYR A 231 3.55 -14.02 2.88
CA TYR A 231 3.66 -13.19 1.69
C TYR A 231 4.89 -12.28 1.76
N CYS A 232 5.06 -11.52 2.85
CA CYS A 232 6.21 -10.63 3.04
C CYS A 232 7.54 -11.40 3.03
N ILE A 233 7.62 -12.52 3.75
CA ILE A 233 8.81 -13.39 3.75
C ILE A 233 9.11 -13.87 2.33
N GLY A 234 8.08 -14.34 1.60
CA GLY A 234 8.22 -14.83 0.22
C GLY A 234 8.77 -13.77 -0.74
N ILE A 235 8.29 -12.53 -0.65
CA ILE A 235 8.76 -11.41 -1.47
C ILE A 235 10.19 -11.00 -1.09
N ILE A 236 10.51 -10.92 0.21
CA ILE A 236 11.87 -10.56 0.67
C ILE A 236 12.88 -11.60 0.18
N LEU A 237 12.57 -12.89 0.32
CA LEU A 237 13.43 -13.98 -0.16
C LEU A 237 13.58 -13.99 -1.68
N LEU A 238 12.52 -13.61 -2.42
CA LEU A 238 12.59 -13.46 -3.87
C LEU A 238 13.54 -12.32 -4.28
N VAL A 239 13.50 -11.18 -3.58
CA VAL A 239 14.44 -10.07 -3.80
C VAL A 239 15.86 -10.50 -3.46
N LEU A 240 16.05 -11.19 -2.33
CA LEU A 240 17.36 -11.70 -1.90
C LEU A 240 17.95 -12.69 -2.91
N HIS A 241 17.14 -13.49 -3.60
CA HIS A 241 17.62 -14.34 -4.69
C HIS A 241 18.38 -13.52 -5.75
N PHE A 242 17.83 -12.40 -6.21
CA PHE A 242 18.50 -11.54 -7.19
C PHE A 242 19.78 -10.91 -6.63
N VAL A 243 19.77 -10.55 -5.34
CA VAL A 243 20.96 -10.00 -4.65
C VAL A 243 22.08 -11.05 -4.57
N PHE A 244 21.78 -12.27 -4.14
CA PHE A 244 22.78 -13.34 -4.03
C PHE A 244 23.30 -13.79 -5.39
N LYS A 245 22.41 -13.87 -6.39
CA LYS A 245 22.79 -14.17 -7.78
C LYS A 245 23.76 -13.13 -8.34
N ASN A 246 23.54 -11.85 -8.05
CA ASN A 246 24.43 -10.76 -8.49
C ASN A 246 25.79 -10.78 -7.76
N ASN A 247 25.83 -11.27 -6.52
CA ASN A 247 27.06 -11.40 -5.72
C ASN A 247 27.84 -12.71 -5.93
N LYS A 248 27.51 -13.50 -6.96
CA LYS A 248 28.15 -14.78 -7.28
C LYS A 248 28.09 -15.80 -6.13
N LEU A 249 27.00 -15.79 -5.36
CA LEU A 249 26.68 -16.80 -4.34
C LEU A 249 25.57 -17.73 -4.86
N PRO A 250 25.89 -18.72 -5.73
CA PRO A 250 24.88 -19.52 -6.41
C PRO A 250 24.08 -20.41 -5.44
N GLU A 251 24.74 -21.06 -4.49
CA GLU A 251 24.09 -21.96 -3.52
C GLU A 251 23.06 -21.21 -2.65
N VAL A 252 23.41 -20.01 -2.16
CA VAL A 252 22.51 -19.18 -1.34
C VAL A 252 21.38 -18.59 -2.19
N ALA A 253 21.65 -18.27 -3.45
CA ALA A 253 20.63 -17.77 -4.37
C ALA A 253 19.57 -18.84 -4.67
N GLU A 254 19.96 -20.08 -4.91
CA GLU A 254 19.03 -21.20 -5.13
C GLU A 254 18.22 -21.50 -3.87
N ALA A 255 18.87 -21.58 -2.70
CA ALA A 255 18.17 -21.76 -1.42
C ALA A 255 17.13 -20.66 -1.14
N SER A 256 17.48 -19.39 -1.41
CA SER A 256 16.56 -18.25 -1.24
C SER A 256 15.36 -18.33 -2.18
N ARG A 257 15.55 -18.80 -3.42
CA ARG A 257 14.46 -19.01 -4.39
C ARG A 257 13.52 -20.10 -3.91
N ASP A 258 14.05 -21.24 -3.48
CA ASP A 258 13.25 -22.39 -3.08
C ASP A 258 12.44 -22.07 -1.81
N LEU A 259 13.06 -21.39 -0.85
CA LEU A 259 12.38 -20.93 0.37
C LEU A 259 11.32 -19.86 0.07
N SER A 260 11.55 -18.97 -0.91
CA SER A 260 10.53 -18.03 -1.39
C SER A 260 9.32 -18.76 -1.98
N ILE A 261 9.55 -19.78 -2.83
CA ILE A 261 8.46 -20.58 -3.43
C ILE A 261 7.63 -21.26 -2.34
N ILE A 262 8.28 -21.91 -1.36
CA ILE A 262 7.59 -22.57 -0.24
C ILE A 262 6.75 -21.54 0.55
N SER A 263 7.33 -20.39 0.88
CA SER A 263 6.62 -19.32 1.60
C SER A 263 5.39 -18.82 0.83
N LEU A 264 5.51 -18.65 -0.49
CA LEU A 264 4.40 -18.19 -1.34
C LEU A 264 3.31 -19.26 -1.50
N LEU A 265 3.66 -20.55 -1.48
CA LEU A 265 2.68 -21.65 -1.44
C LEU A 265 1.91 -21.68 -0.13
N VAL A 266 2.60 -21.50 1.01
CA VAL A 266 1.97 -21.42 2.32
C VAL A 266 1.04 -20.20 2.41
N TYR A 267 1.48 -19.06 1.88
CA TYR A 267 0.62 -17.88 1.72
C TYR A 267 -0.67 -18.22 0.96
N LEU A 268 -0.57 -18.92 -0.18
CA LEU A 268 -1.73 -19.27 -1.01
C LEU A 268 -2.72 -20.17 -0.25
N LEU A 269 -2.22 -21.11 0.57
CA LEU A 269 -3.07 -21.92 1.44
C LEU A 269 -3.84 -21.05 2.44
N TYR A 270 -3.14 -20.19 3.18
CA TYR A 270 -3.80 -19.30 4.16
C TYR A 270 -4.75 -18.31 3.51
N PHE A 271 -4.44 -17.85 2.30
CA PHE A 271 -5.32 -17.00 1.50
C PHE A 271 -6.64 -17.72 1.19
N VAL A 272 -6.59 -18.97 0.77
CA VAL A 272 -7.79 -19.78 0.49
C VAL A 272 -8.59 -20.01 1.78
N VAL A 273 -7.92 -20.38 2.88
CA VAL A 273 -8.58 -20.57 4.19
C VAL A 273 -9.26 -19.29 4.65
N THR A 274 -8.60 -18.14 4.53
CA THR A 274 -9.17 -16.83 4.87
C THR A 274 -10.46 -16.58 4.07
N ASN A 275 -10.47 -16.87 2.76
CA ASN A 275 -11.67 -16.73 1.93
C ASN A 275 -12.82 -17.66 2.35
N ILE A 276 -12.51 -18.87 2.80
CA ILE A 276 -13.51 -19.80 3.33
C ILE A 276 -14.11 -19.25 4.63
N GLN A 277 -13.27 -18.76 5.54
CA GLN A 277 -13.73 -18.20 6.82
C GLN A 277 -14.57 -16.94 6.65
N ILE A 278 -14.23 -16.07 5.69
CA ILE A 278 -15.06 -14.90 5.34
C ILE A 278 -16.47 -15.34 4.95
N LYS A 279 -16.60 -16.35 4.08
CA LYS A 279 -17.92 -16.86 3.67
C LYS A 279 -18.69 -17.46 4.84
N LEU A 280 -17.99 -18.16 5.74
CA LEU A 280 -18.58 -18.74 6.93
C LEU A 280 -19.06 -17.67 7.91
N PHE A 281 -18.29 -16.59 8.12
CA PHE A 281 -18.66 -15.42 8.92
C PHE A 281 -19.96 -14.78 8.44
N TYR A 282 -20.04 -14.42 7.15
CA TYR A 282 -21.26 -13.79 6.61
C TYR A 282 -22.46 -14.73 6.64
N LYS A 283 -22.26 -16.04 6.44
CA LYS A 283 -23.32 -17.04 6.55
C LYS A 283 -23.88 -17.11 7.97
N LYS A 284 -23.03 -16.97 9.01
CA LYS A 284 -23.44 -16.99 10.41
C LYS A 284 -24.25 -15.77 10.83
N LEU A 285 -23.91 -14.59 10.32
CA LEU A 285 -24.67 -13.36 10.59
C LEU A 285 -25.88 -13.16 9.65
N ASN A 286 -26.17 -14.14 8.78
CA ASN A 286 -27.20 -14.06 7.75
C ASN A 286 -27.09 -12.78 6.87
N LEU A 287 -25.88 -12.25 6.75
CA LEU A 287 -25.58 -11.05 5.97
C LEU A 287 -25.31 -11.45 4.51
N LYS A 288 -25.84 -10.65 3.57
CA LYS A 288 -25.48 -10.83 2.15
C LYS A 288 -23.98 -10.58 1.98
N VAL A 289 -23.27 -11.59 1.51
CA VAL A 289 -21.85 -11.47 1.12
C VAL A 289 -21.75 -10.39 0.04
N LYS A 290 -21.40 -9.16 0.40
CA LYS A 290 -20.79 -8.26 -0.57
C LYS A 290 -19.41 -8.84 -0.81
N GLN A 291 -19.26 -9.62 -1.87
CA GLN A 291 -17.96 -10.12 -2.32
C GLN A 291 -17.03 -8.92 -2.37
N VAL A 292 -16.12 -8.81 -1.39
CA VAL A 292 -14.89 -8.05 -1.57
C VAL A 292 -14.32 -8.63 -2.84
N SER A 293 -14.40 -7.87 -3.93
CA SER A 293 -14.29 -8.40 -5.28
C SER A 293 -13.07 -9.30 -5.35
N ILE A 294 -13.29 -10.58 -5.65
CA ILE A 294 -12.24 -11.57 -5.88
C ILE A 294 -11.14 -11.00 -6.79
N LEU A 295 -11.51 -10.09 -7.70
CA LEU A 295 -10.63 -9.30 -8.54
C LEU A 295 -9.60 -8.44 -7.75
N LEU A 296 -10.01 -7.71 -6.71
CA LEU A 296 -9.12 -6.90 -5.85
C LEU A 296 -8.19 -7.77 -4.99
N MET A 297 -8.63 -9.00 -4.70
CA MET A 297 -7.87 -9.99 -3.94
C MET A 297 -6.85 -10.74 -4.80
N VAL A 298 -7.14 -10.93 -6.09
CA VAL A 298 -6.30 -11.65 -7.06
C VAL A 298 -5.35 -10.71 -7.84
N LEU A 299 -5.76 -9.48 -8.18
CA LEU A 299 -4.82 -8.44 -8.65
C LEU A 299 -3.82 -8.01 -7.56
N GLY A 300 -4.09 -8.40 -6.31
CA GLY A 300 -3.32 -8.06 -5.13
C GLY A 300 -2.21 -9.04 -4.79
N PHE A 301 -1.65 -9.83 -5.72
CA PHE A 301 -0.39 -10.52 -5.38
C PHE A 301 0.67 -9.52 -4.89
N PRO A 302 0.87 -8.31 -5.46
CA PRO A 302 1.74 -7.29 -4.87
C PRO A 302 1.16 -6.53 -3.67
N PHE A 303 -0.17 -6.57 -3.47
CA PHE A 303 -0.90 -5.66 -2.57
C PHE A 303 -1.71 -6.37 -1.47
N TYR A 304 -1.46 -7.66 -1.20
CA TYR A 304 -2.23 -8.43 -0.21
C TYR A 304 -2.15 -7.80 1.19
N ALA A 305 -1.01 -7.21 1.57
CA ALA A 305 -0.86 -6.47 2.82
C ALA A 305 -1.88 -5.32 2.96
N VAL A 306 -2.22 -4.65 1.86
CA VAL A 306 -3.25 -3.61 1.82
C VAL A 306 -4.63 -4.24 1.94
N ALA A 307 -4.88 -5.35 1.23
CA ALA A 307 -6.15 -6.08 1.30
C ALA A 307 -6.48 -6.59 2.71
N HIS A 308 -5.47 -7.04 3.47
CA HIS A 308 -5.62 -7.44 4.87
C HIS A 308 -6.18 -6.31 5.74
N PHE A 309 -5.66 -5.08 5.59
CA PHE A 309 -6.13 -3.93 6.35
C PHE A 309 -7.62 -3.62 6.06
N PHE A 310 -8.01 -3.66 4.78
CA PHE A 310 -9.41 -3.48 4.40
C PHE A 310 -10.32 -4.58 4.93
N LEU A 311 -9.86 -5.84 4.84
CA LEU A 311 -10.61 -6.98 5.37
C LEU A 311 -10.85 -6.85 6.88
N LYS A 312 -9.82 -6.46 7.63
CA LYS A 312 -9.89 -6.23 9.07
C LYS A 312 -10.94 -5.18 9.44
N ASN A 313 -10.89 -4.02 8.77
CA ASN A 313 -11.85 -2.95 9.05
C ASN A 313 -13.28 -3.36 8.67
N LYS A 314 -13.46 -4.03 7.53
CA LYS A 314 -14.77 -4.45 7.06
C LYS A 314 -15.44 -5.46 8.00
N ILE A 315 -14.70 -6.48 8.43
CA ILE A 315 -15.21 -7.49 9.36
C ILE A 315 -15.55 -6.85 10.71
N LYS A 316 -14.72 -5.93 11.21
CA LYS A 316 -15.02 -5.18 12.44
C LYS A 316 -16.31 -4.37 12.29
N GLU A 317 -16.46 -3.59 11.22
CA GLU A 317 -17.68 -2.81 10.95
C GLU A 317 -18.94 -3.69 10.88
N ASP A 318 -18.88 -4.81 10.17
CA ASP A 318 -20.04 -5.69 9.99
C ASP A 318 -20.36 -6.46 11.28
N LEU A 319 -19.34 -6.81 12.10
CA LEU A 319 -19.54 -7.37 13.43
C LEU A 319 -20.17 -6.34 14.37
N ASP A 320 -19.68 -5.09 14.38
CA ASP A 320 -20.20 -4.00 15.20
C ASP A 320 -21.67 -3.70 14.87
N ALA A 321 -22.01 -3.70 13.58
CA ALA A 321 -23.40 -3.55 13.12
C ALA A 321 -24.29 -4.70 13.62
N SER A 322 -23.78 -5.94 13.66
CA SER A 322 -24.55 -7.10 14.11
C SER A 322 -24.82 -7.13 15.62
N ILE A 323 -24.08 -6.39 16.45
CA ILE A 323 -24.32 -6.26 17.90
C ILE A 323 -25.75 -5.77 18.19
N LEU A 324 -26.28 -4.91 17.31
CA LEU A 324 -27.60 -4.30 17.49
C LEU A 324 -28.73 -5.33 17.53
N GLU A 325 -28.66 -6.32 16.65
CA GLU A 325 -29.69 -7.33 16.45
C GLU A 325 -29.49 -8.52 17.39
N ASN A 326 -28.24 -8.87 17.69
CA ASN A 326 -27.88 -10.15 18.32
C ASN A 326 -27.47 -10.06 19.80
N VAL A 327 -27.32 -8.85 20.36
CA VAL A 327 -27.02 -8.62 21.78
C VAL A 327 -28.18 -7.84 22.38
N LYS A 328 -28.82 -8.31 23.46
CA LYS A 328 -29.98 -7.67 24.10
C LYS A 328 -29.77 -7.44 25.58
#